data_AF-A0A6A4HCP8-F1
#
_entry.id   AF-A0A6A4HCP8-F1
#
_cell.length_a   1.000
_cell.length_b   1.000
_cell.length_c   1.000
_cell.angle_alpha   90.00
_cell.angle_beta   90.00
_cell.angle_gamma   90.00
#
_symmetry.space_group_name_H-M   'P 1'
#
loop_
_entity.id
_entity.type
_entity.pdbx_description
1 polymer ?
#
loop_
_entity_poly.entity_id
_entity_poly.type
_entity_poly.pdbx_seq_one_letter_code
_entity_poly.pdbx_strand_id
1 'polypeptide(L)' 'WVPGHTGILGNERADEEAKRAATSRSSVKAKLPIQLHKPLPKSQTVVTRVFRKTLEQHHNRLWKQSPRYRKFKKIDP' A
#
# COMPACT_ATOMS: atom_id res chain seq x y z
N TRP A 1 19.42 17.19 11.90
CA TRP A 1 18.36 17.12 10.86
C TRP A 1 19.03 17.05 9.50
N VAL A 2 18.60 16.12 8.65
CA VAL A 2 19.19 15.87 7.33
C VAL A 2 18.06 15.89 6.30
N PRO A 3 18.22 16.54 5.13
CA PRO A 3 17.18 16.57 4.11
C PRO A 3 16.94 15.19 3.50
N GLY A 4 15.68 14.77 3.42
CA GLY A 4 15.28 13.49 2.82
C GLY A 4 15.45 13.47 1.29
N HIS A 5 15.65 12.29 0.72
CA HIS A 5 15.73 12.05 -0.74
C HIS A 5 16.82 12.86 -1.48
N THR A 6 17.92 13.21 -0.81
CA THR A 6 19.01 14.02 -1.38
C THR A 6 20.27 13.23 -1.75
N GLY A 7 20.24 11.89 -1.80
CA GLY A 7 21.45 11.11 -2.12
C GLY A 7 22.35 10.81 -0.91
N ILE A 8 21.91 11.12 0.31
CA ILE A 8 22.74 10.93 1.51
C ILE A 8 22.74 9.44 1.87
N LEU A 9 23.87 8.80 1.56
CA LEU A 9 24.06 7.34 1.67
C LEU A 9 23.55 6.74 2.98
N GLY A 10 23.82 7.37 4.12
CA GLY A 10 23.36 6.88 5.43
C GLY A 10 21.84 6.93 5.60
N ASN A 11 21.20 7.99 5.10
CA ASN A 11 19.74 8.16 5.17
C ASN A 11 19.04 7.22 4.19
N GLU A 12 19.60 7.03 3.00
CA GLU A 12 19.06 6.11 1.99
C GLU A 12 19.15 4.66 2.43
N ARG A 13 20.29 4.23 3.00
CA ARG A 13 20.43 2.89 3.59
C ARG A 13 19.41 2.67 4.71
N ALA A 14 19.19 3.66 5.56
CA ALA A 14 18.19 3.56 6.62
C ALA A 14 16.76 3.42 6.05
N ASP A 15 16.42 4.19 5.03
CA ASP A 15 15.11 4.11 4.34
C ASP A 15 14.92 2.77 3.62
N GLU A 16 15.95 2.24 2.97
CA GLU A 16 15.92 0.91 2.35
C GLU A 16 15.67 -0.19 3.38
N GLU A 17 16.38 -0.20 4.50
CA GLU A 17 16.18 -1.18 5.58
C GLU A 17 14.79 -1.04 6.21
N ALA A 18 14.30 0.19 6.39
CA ALA A 18 12.94 0.42 6.87
C ALA A 18 11.88 -0.15 5.91
N LYS A 19 12.06 0.04 4.58
CA LYS A 19 11.18 -0.53 3.55
C LYS A 19 11.23 -2.06 3.55
N ARG A 20 12.41 -2.67 3.71
CA ARG A 20 12.58 -4.14 3.82
C ARG A 20 11.89 -4.70 5.06
N ALA A 21 12.05 -4.04 6.20
CA ALA A 21 11.38 -4.43 7.44
C ALA A 21 9.85 -4.33 7.33
N ALA A 22 9.33 -3.30 6.64
CA ALA A 22 7.90 -3.10 6.44
C ALA A 22 7.25 -4.13 5.49
N THR A 23 8.02 -4.75 4.59
CA THR A 23 7.47 -5.66 3.57
C THR A 23 7.45 -7.13 3.99
N SER A 24 8.35 -7.60 4.87
CA SER A 24 8.28 -8.96 5.47
C SER A 24 9.51 -9.36 6.29
N ARG A 25 10.66 -8.70 6.13
CA ARG A 25 11.92 -9.11 6.76
C ARG A 25 12.21 -8.27 8.00
N SER A 26 11.41 -8.46 9.05
CA SER A 26 11.69 -7.83 10.36
C SER A 26 12.74 -8.63 11.13
N SER A 27 13.43 -7.97 12.06
CA SER A 27 14.32 -8.65 13.00
C SER A 27 13.55 -9.65 13.88
N VAL A 28 14.27 -10.64 14.42
CA VAL A 28 13.70 -11.57 15.41
C VAL A 28 13.17 -10.80 16.62
N LYS A 29 12.05 -11.24 17.19
CA LYS A 29 11.33 -10.56 18.29
C LYS A 29 12.24 -10.20 19.48
N ALA A 30 13.20 -11.06 19.83
CA ALA A 30 14.16 -10.83 20.91
C ALA A 30 15.09 -9.62 20.67
N LYS A 31 15.30 -9.23 19.41
CA LYS A 31 16.10 -8.05 19.03
C LYS A 31 15.24 -6.80 18.83
N LEU A 32 13.92 -6.90 18.95
CA LEU A 32 13.01 -5.76 18.81
C LEU A 32 12.70 -5.15 20.19
N PRO A 33 12.53 -3.83 20.26
CA PRO A 33 11.94 -3.16 21.42
C PRO A 33 10.57 -3.77 21.79
N ILE A 34 10.24 -3.83 23.08
CA ILE A 34 8.99 -4.40 23.60
C ILE A 34 7.75 -3.81 22.91
N GLN A 35 7.80 -2.53 22.56
CA GLN A 35 6.71 -1.80 21.89
C GLN A 35 6.38 -2.39 20.51
N LEU A 36 7.36 -2.98 19.83
CA LEU A 36 7.22 -3.59 18.50
C LEU A 36 6.97 -5.10 18.56
N HIS A 37 6.76 -5.66 19.75
CA HIS A 37 6.39 -7.08 19.90
C HIS A 37 4.95 -7.36 19.48
N LYS A 38 4.11 -6.33 19.46
CA LYS A 38 2.75 -6.37 18.93
C LYS A 38 2.74 -5.78 17.52
N PRO A 39 1.90 -6.31 16.61
CA PRO A 39 1.76 -5.72 15.30
C PRO A 39 1.25 -4.28 15.41
N LEU A 40 1.79 -3.39 14.58
CA LEU A 40 1.32 -2.01 14.49
C LEU A 40 -0.13 -1.99 13.96
N PRO A 41 -0.95 -1.04 14.40
CA PRO A 41 -2.29 -0.85 13.86
C PRO A 41 -2.22 -0.54 12.36
N LYS A 42 -3.21 -1.03 11.61
CA LYS A 42 -3.32 -0.70 10.19
C LYS A 42 -3.70 0.78 10.06
N SER A 43 -3.01 1.48 9.15
CA SER A 43 -3.39 2.85 8.80
C SER A 43 -4.81 2.89 8.24
N GLN A 44 -5.63 3.79 8.77
CA GLN A 44 -7.01 4.00 8.31
C GLN A 44 -7.05 4.31 6.80
N THR A 45 -6.14 5.15 6.31
CA THR A 45 -6.09 5.55 4.90
C THR A 45 -5.81 4.35 3.99
N VAL A 46 -4.93 3.44 4.42
CA VAL A 46 -4.62 2.20 3.70
C VAL A 46 -5.85 1.30 3.65
N VAL A 47 -6.54 1.11 4.78
CA VAL A 47 -7.77 0.31 4.85
C VAL A 47 -8.85 0.87 3.91
N THR A 48 -9.11 2.18 3.96
CA THR A 48 -10.07 2.85 3.08
C THR A 48 -9.69 2.73 1.61
N ARG A 49 -8.41 2.90 1.26
CA ARG A 49 -7.94 2.78 -0.12
C ARG A 49 -8.13 1.37 -0.67
N VAL A 50 -7.81 0.34 0.11
CA VAL A 50 -8.02 -1.06 -0.27
C VAL A 50 -9.50 -1.31 -0.49
N PHE A 51 -10.37 -0.88 0.43
CA PHE A 51 -11.81 -1.05 0.30
C PHE A 51 -12.36 -0.35 -0.96
N ARG A 52 -12.00 0.91 -1.19
CA ARG A 52 -12.39 1.64 -2.41
C ARG A 52 -11.96 0.93 -3.68
N LYS A 53 -10.73 0.39 -3.71
CA LYS A 53 -10.24 -0.40 -4.86
C LYS A 53 -11.09 -1.65 -5.10
N THR A 54 -11.53 -2.34 -4.05
CA THR A 54 -12.42 -3.50 -4.21
C THR A 54 -13.80 -3.10 -4.76
N LEU A 55 -14.35 -1.97 -4.31
CA LEU A 55 -15.60 -1.42 -4.84
C LEU A 55 -15.48 -1.04 -6.32
N GLU A 56 -14.37 -0.42 -6.71
CA GLU A 56 -14.10 -0.05 -8.10
C GLU A 56 -14.00 -1.29 -9.00
N GLN A 57 -13.29 -2.33 -8.56
CA GLN A 57 -13.23 -3.61 -9.26
C GLN A 57 -14.61 -4.25 -9.43
N HIS A 58 -15.41 -4.23 -8.37
CA HIS A 58 -16.77 -4.75 -8.39
C HIS A 58 -17.67 -3.95 -9.35
N HIS A 59 -17.62 -2.62 -9.25
CA HIS A 59 -18.32 -1.71 -10.14
C HIS A 59 -17.95 -1.97 -11.61
N ASN A 60 -16.66 -2.05 -11.91
CA ASN A 60 -16.18 -2.31 -13.27
C ASN A 60 -16.67 -3.66 -13.80
N ARG A 61 -16.73 -4.69 -12.95
CA ARG A 61 -17.28 -5.99 -13.33
C ARG A 61 -18.77 -5.89 -13.68
N LEU A 62 -19.56 -5.25 -12.82
CA LEU A 62 -21.00 -5.07 -13.04
C LEU A 62 -21.28 -4.19 -14.27
N TRP A 63 -20.55 -3.09 -14.42
CA TRP A 63 -20.65 -2.19 -15.56
C TRP A 63 -20.45 -2.97 -16.86
N LYS A 64 -19.37 -3.75 -16.97
CA LYS A 64 -19.05 -4.59 -18.13
C LYS A 64 -20.14 -5.62 -18.47
N GLN A 65 -20.87 -6.11 -17.48
CA GLN A 65 -21.97 -7.06 -17.67
C GLN A 65 -23.28 -6.38 -18.10
N SER A 66 -23.40 -5.06 -17.91
CA SER A 66 -24.62 -4.34 -18.25
C SER A 66 -24.85 -4.26 -19.77
N PRO A 67 -26.11 -4.26 -20.25
CA PRO A 67 -26.42 -4.00 -21.65
C PRO A 67 -25.93 -2.63 -22.14
N ARG A 68 -25.81 -1.66 -21.22
CA ARG A 68 -25.37 -0.29 -21.52
C ARG A 68 -23.89 -0.25 -21.87
N TYR A 69 -23.05 -1.04 -21.22
CA TYR A 69 -21.64 -1.13 -21.56
C TYR A 69 -21.39 -1.53 -23.02
N ARG A 70 -22.21 -2.42 -23.59
CA ARG A 70 -22.11 -2.77 -25.02
C ARG A 70 -22.26 -1.56 -25.95
N LYS A 71 -23.11 -0.60 -25.58
CA LYS A 71 -23.31 0.65 -26.33
C LYS A 71 -22.17 1.64 -26.06
N PHE A 72 -21.74 1.75 -24.81
CA PHE A 72 -20.72 2.72 -24.37
C PHE A 72 -19.28 2.31 -24.66
N LYS A 73 -18.97 1.02 -24.87
CA LYS A 73 -17.62 0.54 -25.20
C LYS A 73 -17.00 1.21 -26.44
N LYS A 74 -17.84 1.72 -27.35
CA LYS A 74 -17.37 2.44 -28.56
C LYS A 74 -16.99 3.90 -28.28
N ILE A 75 -17.46 4.47 -27.17
CA ILE A 75 -17.31 5.88 -26.79
C ILE A 75 -16.26 6.03 -25.69
N ASP A 76 -16.26 5.11 -24.73
CA ASP A 76 -15.34 5.06 -23.60
C ASP A 76 -14.63 3.68 -23.60
N PRO A 77 -13.43 3.58 -24.20
CA PRO A 77 -12.72 2.31 -24.41
C PRO A 77 -12.26 1.57 -23.13
#